data_AF-A0A8T7L393-F1
#
_entry.id   AF-A0A8T7L393-F1
#
_cell.length_a   1.000
_cell.length_b   1.000
_cell.length_c   1.000
_cell.angle_alpha   90.00
_cell.angle_beta   90.00
_cell.angle_gamma   90.00
#
_symmetry.space_group_name_H-M   'P 1'
#
loop_
_entity.id
_entity.type
_entity.pdbx_description
1 polymer ?
#
loop_
_entity_poly.entity_id
_entity_poly.type
_entity_poly.pdbx_seq_one_letter_code
_entity_poly.pdbx_strand_id
1 'polypeptide(L)'
;MKLLILGGTRFLGRHLVEAALAHGHDVTLFNRGISSPDLFPAVERLIGDRDGHLSALEGRRWDAVVDTCGYVPRIVGASAALLAEAVEHYTFISSISVYPDTTVYGINEQAPVATLDDPTVEEVTGSTYGALKALCEQAAEDAMPGRVLNVRAGLIVGPHDPTDRFTYWPVRISMGGEVMAPGGPDMRVQFVDARDLAAWILLMAENRKVGVYNATGPANTLTMREVLETCQAVTGSDARLIWVSDDFLLEQSVTPFTEMPLWIPERYNGLQAINIQKALADGLSFRPLADTVRDTLAWNATRREEDYDNKGLRLRGGMMLEREAALLAAWKERF
;
A
#
# COMPACT_ATOMS: atom_id res chain seq x y z
N MET A 1 -6.80 21.57 10.56
CA MET A 1 -7.80 20.77 11.33
C MET A 1 -7.09 19.99 12.42
N LYS A 2 -7.79 19.68 13.52
CA LYS A 2 -7.34 18.73 14.54
C LYS A 2 -7.50 17.31 13.99
N LEU A 3 -6.40 16.63 13.77
CA LEU A 3 -6.35 15.34 13.09
C LEU A 3 -5.81 14.27 14.04
N LEU A 4 -6.62 13.25 14.32
CA LEU A 4 -6.16 12.05 14.99
C LEU A 4 -5.65 11.04 13.95
N ILE A 5 -4.46 10.49 14.14
CA ILE A 5 -3.95 9.39 13.33
C ILE A 5 -3.78 8.16 14.24
N LEU A 6 -4.53 7.10 13.93
CA LEU A 6 -4.35 5.80 14.57
C LEU A 6 -3.15 5.12 13.89
N GLY A 7 -2.03 5.00 14.62
CA GLY A 7 -0.73 4.61 14.07
C GLY A 7 0.19 5.82 13.84
N GLY A 8 0.56 6.05 12.58
CA GLY A 8 1.29 7.26 12.16
C GLY A 8 2.82 7.16 12.08
N THR A 9 3.46 6.16 12.70
CA THR A 9 4.94 6.07 12.71
C THR A 9 5.53 5.05 11.72
N ARG A 10 4.70 4.47 10.85
CA ARG A 10 5.12 3.54 9.79
C ARG A 10 4.52 3.93 8.44
N PHE A 11 5.33 3.81 7.40
CA PHE A 11 4.97 3.89 5.99
C PHE A 11 3.88 4.94 5.65
N LEU A 12 2.68 4.55 5.20
CA LEU A 12 1.59 5.49 4.88
C LEU A 12 1.28 6.45 6.04
N GLY A 13 1.26 5.95 7.28
CA GLY A 13 1.05 6.76 8.47
C GLY A 13 2.12 7.86 8.63
N ARG A 14 3.39 7.55 8.33
CA ARG A 14 4.47 8.55 8.35
C ARG A 14 4.20 9.65 7.33
N HIS A 15 3.88 9.27 6.08
CA HIS A 15 3.61 10.22 5.00
C HIS A 15 2.36 11.07 5.29
N LEU A 16 1.34 10.51 5.96
CA LEU A 16 0.17 11.25 6.44
C LEU A 16 0.55 12.30 7.50
N VAL A 17 1.39 11.94 8.47
CA VAL A 17 1.85 12.90 9.49
C VAL A 17 2.67 14.02 8.87
N GLU A 18 3.64 13.68 8.02
CA GLU A 18 4.50 14.65 7.33
C GLU A 18 3.67 15.61 6.46
N ALA A 19 2.74 15.06 5.67
CA ALA A 19 1.83 15.87 4.85
C ALA A 19 0.91 16.73 5.72
N ALA A 20 0.36 16.20 6.81
CA ALA A 20 -0.54 16.94 7.68
C ALA A 20 0.16 18.12 8.39
N LEU A 21 1.39 17.90 8.88
CA LEU A 21 2.19 18.97 9.47
C LEU A 21 2.55 20.04 8.44
N ALA A 22 2.89 19.65 7.21
CA ALA A 22 3.20 20.59 6.13
C ALA A 22 2.01 21.50 5.75
N HIS A 23 0.77 21.01 5.92
CA HIS A 23 -0.45 21.78 5.68
C HIS A 23 -0.97 22.49 6.96
N GLY A 24 -0.20 22.49 8.05
CA GLY A 24 -0.54 23.22 9.28
C GLY A 24 -1.67 22.59 10.09
N HIS A 25 -1.91 21.28 9.94
CA HIS A 25 -2.85 20.56 10.80
C HIS A 25 -2.28 20.38 12.22
N ASP A 26 -3.17 20.34 13.20
CA ASP A 26 -2.85 20.00 14.59
C ASP A 26 -2.99 18.49 14.75
N VAL A 27 -1.87 17.77 14.76
CA VAL A 27 -1.83 16.31 14.68
C VAL A 27 -1.70 15.69 16.08
N THR A 28 -2.54 14.70 16.36
CA THR A 28 -2.39 13.79 17.50
C THR A 28 -2.16 12.38 16.99
N LEU A 29 -1.17 11.68 17.54
CA LEU A 29 -0.91 10.27 17.27
C LEU A 29 -1.52 9.41 18.38
N PHE A 30 -2.17 8.30 18.01
CA PHE A 30 -2.50 7.23 18.95
C PHE A 30 -1.84 5.92 18.50
N ASN A 31 -0.88 5.44 19.28
CA ASN A 31 -0.16 4.19 18.99
C ASN A 31 0.51 3.61 20.25
N ARG A 32 1.10 2.42 20.11
CA ARG A 32 1.75 1.68 21.20
C ARG A 32 3.11 2.25 21.64
N GLY A 33 3.64 3.26 20.97
CA GLY A 33 4.98 3.82 21.26
C GLY A 33 6.16 2.90 20.92
N ILE A 34 5.94 1.82 20.14
CA ILE A 34 6.98 0.82 19.83
C ILE A 34 7.80 1.21 18.60
N SER A 35 7.13 1.49 17.47
CA SER A 35 7.82 1.72 16.21
C SER A 35 8.20 3.19 16.05
N SER A 36 9.50 3.46 15.93
CA SER A 36 10.07 4.81 15.72
C SER A 36 9.42 5.89 16.63
N PRO A 37 9.45 5.72 17.96
CA PRO A 37 8.75 6.63 18.87
C PRO A 37 9.23 8.07 18.71
N ASP A 38 10.51 8.31 18.47
CA ASP A 38 11.06 9.67 18.44
C ASP A 38 10.99 10.32 17.05
N LEU A 39 10.23 9.73 16.12
CA LEU A 39 10.15 10.21 14.74
C LEU A 39 9.52 11.61 14.63
N PHE A 40 8.51 11.89 15.46
CA PHE A 40 7.77 13.15 15.44
C PHE A 40 7.72 13.77 16.85
N PRO A 41 8.85 14.29 17.36
CA PRO A 41 8.96 14.71 18.76
C PRO A 41 8.08 15.92 19.11
N ALA A 42 7.67 16.70 18.11
CA ALA A 42 6.80 17.87 18.30
C ALA A 42 5.29 17.53 18.26
N VAL A 43 4.92 16.29 17.92
CA VAL A 43 3.53 15.86 17.75
C VAL A 43 3.04 15.20 19.05
N GLU A 44 1.86 15.58 19.53
CA GLU A 44 1.27 14.92 20.70
C GLU A 44 1.07 13.44 20.41
N ARG A 45 1.55 12.59 21.33
CA ARG A 45 1.37 11.14 21.24
C ARG A 45 0.63 10.62 22.45
N LEU A 46 -0.53 10.04 22.19
CA LEU A 46 -1.32 9.26 23.11
C LEU A 46 -0.87 7.79 23.03
N ILE A 47 -0.41 7.26 24.16
CA ILE A 47 0.04 5.86 24.24
C ILE A 47 -1.16 4.98 24.55
N GLY A 48 -1.35 3.94 23.74
CA GLY A 48 -2.37 2.92 23.96
C GLY A 48 -2.29 1.80 22.94
N ASP A 49 -3.23 0.87 23.04
CA ASP A 49 -3.42 -0.25 22.12
C ASP A 49 -4.89 -0.30 21.70
N ARG A 50 -5.15 -0.49 20.41
CA ARG A 50 -6.53 -0.58 19.92
C ARG A 50 -7.21 -1.86 20.35
N ASP A 51 -6.45 -2.88 20.70
CA ASP A 51 -6.97 -4.12 21.26
C ASP A 51 -7.18 -4.00 22.79
N GLY A 52 -8.04 -3.06 23.20
CA GLY A 52 -8.52 -2.95 24.58
C GLY A 52 -7.91 -1.85 25.47
N HIS A 53 -7.00 -1.01 24.96
CA HIS A 53 -6.33 0.05 25.73
C HIS A 53 -6.53 1.44 25.09
N LEU A 54 -7.78 1.84 24.91
CA LEU A 54 -8.19 3.07 24.22
C LEU A 54 -8.39 4.30 25.12
N SER A 55 -8.26 4.16 26.44
CA SER A 55 -8.67 5.20 27.42
C SER A 55 -7.99 6.56 27.23
N ALA A 56 -6.80 6.61 26.63
CA ALA A 56 -6.12 7.86 26.32
C ALA A 56 -6.89 8.77 25.33
N LEU A 57 -7.84 8.20 24.58
CA LEU A 57 -8.69 8.92 23.62
C LEU A 57 -9.93 9.55 24.28
N GLU A 58 -10.29 9.14 25.50
CA GLU A 58 -11.51 9.58 26.18
C GLU A 58 -11.47 11.08 26.54
N GLY A 59 -12.63 11.74 26.47
CA GLY A 59 -12.78 13.15 26.82
C GLY A 59 -12.14 14.14 25.84
N ARG A 60 -11.66 13.68 24.69
CA ARG A 60 -11.01 14.49 23.65
C ARG A 60 -11.91 14.65 22.42
N ARG A 61 -11.55 15.59 21.54
CA ARG A 61 -12.27 15.88 20.28
C ARG A 61 -11.30 16.22 19.17
N TRP A 62 -11.60 15.75 17.96
CA TRP A 62 -10.86 16.03 16.73
C TRP A 62 -11.83 16.33 15.59
N ASP A 63 -11.36 17.02 14.55
CA ASP A 63 -12.17 17.29 13.36
C ASP A 63 -12.30 16.03 12.49
N ALA A 64 -11.23 15.24 12.41
CA ALA A 64 -11.17 13.99 11.64
C ALA A 64 -10.21 12.97 12.29
N VAL A 65 -10.41 11.70 11.96
CA VAL A 65 -9.49 10.60 12.28
C VAL A 65 -9.11 9.83 11.02
N VAL A 66 -7.85 9.43 10.91
CA VAL A 66 -7.36 8.52 9.86
C VAL A 66 -6.85 7.24 10.49
N ASP A 67 -7.48 6.13 10.14
CA ASP A 67 -7.16 4.79 10.59
C ASP A 67 -6.34 4.04 9.54
N THR A 68 -5.02 3.97 9.77
CA THR A 68 -4.06 3.33 8.87
C THR A 68 -3.73 1.88 9.21
N CYS A 69 -4.27 1.34 10.32
CA CYS A 69 -3.78 0.08 10.90
C CYS A 69 -4.89 -0.86 11.39
N GLY A 70 -6.11 -0.72 10.89
CA GLY A 70 -7.21 -1.64 11.20
C GLY A 70 -7.22 -2.88 10.31
N TYR A 71 -7.18 -4.06 10.93
CA TYR A 71 -7.20 -5.36 10.25
C TYR A 71 -8.29 -6.30 10.78
N VAL A 72 -8.84 -6.02 11.96
CA VAL A 72 -9.81 -6.88 12.65
C VAL A 72 -11.07 -6.04 12.93
N PRO A 73 -12.27 -6.52 12.54
CA PRO A 73 -13.51 -5.74 12.63
C PRO A 73 -13.84 -5.28 14.05
N ARG A 74 -13.68 -6.17 15.04
CA ARG A 74 -13.88 -5.84 16.47
C ARG A 74 -13.01 -4.67 16.91
N ILE A 75 -11.74 -4.66 16.51
CA ILE A 75 -10.77 -3.61 16.89
C ILE A 75 -11.12 -2.28 16.21
N VAL A 76 -11.49 -2.32 14.91
CA VAL A 76 -11.91 -1.12 14.17
C VAL A 76 -13.20 -0.54 14.77
N GLY A 77 -14.21 -1.39 14.97
CA GLY A 77 -15.48 -1.02 15.58
C GLY A 77 -15.31 -0.43 16.98
N ALA A 78 -14.44 -1.00 17.82
CA ALA A 78 -14.19 -0.47 19.16
C ALA A 78 -13.65 0.97 19.14
N SER A 79 -12.63 1.25 18.31
CA SER A 79 -12.11 2.61 18.18
C SER A 79 -13.10 3.57 17.50
N ALA A 80 -13.82 3.13 16.48
CA ALA A 80 -14.80 3.97 15.77
C ALA A 80 -15.97 4.32 16.70
N ALA A 81 -16.49 3.36 17.48
CA ALA A 81 -17.56 3.58 18.43
C ALA A 81 -17.16 4.54 19.56
N LEU A 82 -15.95 4.39 20.10
CA LEU A 82 -15.41 5.33 21.10
C LEU A 82 -15.31 6.76 20.53
N LEU A 83 -14.87 6.88 19.28
CA LEU A 83 -14.66 8.16 18.61
C LEU A 83 -15.94 8.76 18.01
N ALA A 84 -17.06 8.04 18.01
CA ALA A 84 -18.29 8.43 17.33
C ALA A 84 -18.82 9.80 17.79
N GLU A 85 -18.66 10.12 19.07
CA GLU A 85 -19.07 11.41 19.67
C GLU A 85 -17.94 12.45 19.69
N ALA A 86 -16.71 12.05 19.35
CA ALA A 86 -15.50 12.86 19.45
C ALA A 86 -14.99 13.37 18.10
N VAL A 87 -15.45 12.81 16.99
CA VAL A 87 -14.93 13.07 15.65
C VAL A 87 -16.06 13.20 14.62
N GLU A 88 -15.92 14.12 13.67
CA GLU A 88 -16.94 14.38 12.62
C GLU A 88 -16.71 13.57 11.33
N HIS A 89 -15.50 13.03 11.13
CA HIS A 89 -15.12 12.31 9.91
C HIS A 89 -14.12 11.17 10.20
N TYR A 90 -14.42 9.95 9.74
CA TYR A 90 -13.57 8.77 9.93
C TYR A 90 -13.05 8.26 8.58
N THR A 91 -11.75 8.39 8.31
CA THR A 91 -11.12 7.75 7.15
C THR A 91 -10.55 6.41 7.55
N PHE A 92 -11.04 5.33 6.95
CA PHE A 92 -10.48 3.99 7.07
C PHE A 92 -9.65 3.63 5.83
N ILE A 93 -8.38 3.26 6.02
CA ILE A 93 -7.55 2.73 4.95
C ILE A 93 -7.87 1.26 4.77
N SER A 94 -8.70 0.95 3.78
CA SER A 94 -9.03 -0.40 3.32
C SER A 94 -8.03 -0.90 2.26
N SER A 95 -8.40 -1.91 1.48
CA SER A 95 -7.56 -2.51 0.43
C SER A 95 -8.39 -2.96 -0.76
N ILE A 96 -7.82 -2.95 -1.97
CA ILE A 96 -8.44 -3.60 -3.14
C ILE A 96 -8.53 -5.13 -2.98
N SER A 97 -7.81 -5.73 -2.03
CA SER A 97 -7.92 -7.16 -1.72
C SER A 97 -9.29 -7.56 -1.16
N VAL A 98 -10.17 -6.59 -0.87
CA VAL A 98 -11.59 -6.89 -0.59
C VAL A 98 -12.30 -7.53 -1.77
N TYR A 99 -11.81 -7.37 -3.00
CA TYR A 99 -12.41 -7.99 -4.18
C TYR A 99 -11.95 -9.44 -4.32
N PRO A 100 -12.88 -10.42 -4.30
CA PRO A 100 -12.51 -11.84 -4.29
C PRO A 100 -12.10 -12.35 -5.68
N ASP A 101 -12.68 -11.79 -6.75
CA ASP A 101 -12.36 -12.17 -8.13
C ASP A 101 -11.27 -11.27 -8.70
N THR A 102 -10.08 -11.85 -8.82
CA THR A 102 -8.90 -11.15 -9.33
C THR A 102 -8.78 -11.23 -10.86
N THR A 103 -9.70 -11.89 -11.55
CA THR A 103 -9.69 -12.02 -13.03
C THR A 103 -10.41 -10.88 -13.75
N VAL A 104 -11.25 -10.13 -13.03
CA VAL A 104 -12.11 -9.09 -13.62
C VAL A 104 -11.37 -7.77 -13.74
N TYR A 105 -11.42 -7.18 -14.94
CA TYR A 105 -10.84 -5.87 -15.24
C TYR A 105 -11.87 -4.77 -15.01
N GLY A 106 -11.40 -3.62 -14.51
CA GLY A 106 -12.24 -2.44 -14.34
C GLY A 106 -13.20 -2.50 -13.15
N ILE A 107 -12.91 -3.34 -12.15
CA ILE A 107 -13.68 -3.40 -10.90
C ILE A 107 -13.78 -2.00 -10.29
N ASN A 108 -15.00 -1.59 -9.97
CA ASN A 108 -15.30 -0.32 -9.30
C ASN A 108 -15.84 -0.57 -7.88
N GLU A 109 -16.21 0.50 -7.18
CA GLU A 109 -16.61 0.44 -5.78
C GLU A 109 -17.97 -0.24 -5.54
N GLN A 110 -18.74 -0.52 -6.61
CA GLN A 110 -20.04 -1.20 -6.53
C GLN A 110 -19.93 -2.72 -6.63
N ALA A 111 -18.74 -3.25 -6.95
CA ALA A 111 -18.52 -4.68 -7.04
C ALA A 111 -18.63 -5.37 -5.66
N PRO A 112 -19.07 -6.64 -5.63
CA PRO A 112 -19.16 -7.40 -4.39
C PRO A 112 -17.78 -7.56 -3.75
N VAL A 113 -17.78 -7.59 -2.42
CA VAL A 113 -16.58 -7.81 -1.60
C VAL A 113 -16.58 -9.21 -1.00
N ALA A 114 -15.39 -9.69 -0.64
CA ALA A 114 -15.16 -10.98 -0.01
C ALA A 114 -15.88 -11.06 1.33
N THR A 115 -16.39 -12.25 1.64
CA THR A 115 -17.08 -12.58 2.90
C THR A 115 -16.33 -13.69 3.62
N LEU A 116 -16.56 -13.81 4.93
CA LEU A 116 -16.12 -14.97 5.72
C LEU A 116 -17.35 -15.81 6.09
N ASP A 117 -17.20 -17.13 6.02
CA ASP A 117 -18.23 -18.05 6.50
C ASP A 117 -18.37 -17.97 8.03
N ASP A 118 -17.24 -17.82 8.72
CA ASP A 118 -17.18 -17.59 10.17
C ASP A 118 -16.75 -16.14 10.45
N PRO A 119 -17.66 -15.27 10.93
CA PRO A 119 -17.36 -13.86 11.22
C PRO A 119 -16.52 -13.68 12.48
N THR A 120 -16.21 -14.73 13.24
CA THR A 120 -15.38 -14.68 14.45
C THR A 120 -13.89 -14.87 14.18
N VAL A 121 -13.52 -15.22 12.94
CA VAL A 121 -12.12 -15.31 12.53
C VAL A 121 -11.47 -13.93 12.65
N GLU A 122 -10.41 -13.82 13.44
CA GLU A 122 -9.59 -12.61 13.55
C GLU A 122 -8.16 -12.82 13.02
N GLU A 123 -7.80 -14.05 12.64
CA GLU A 123 -6.48 -14.37 12.10
C GLU A 123 -6.30 -13.75 10.72
N VAL A 124 -5.30 -12.88 10.58
CA VAL A 124 -4.99 -12.18 9.33
C VAL A 124 -3.99 -13.00 8.51
N THR A 125 -4.50 -13.68 7.47
CA THR A 125 -3.71 -14.46 6.51
C THR A 125 -3.96 -13.94 5.09
N GLY A 126 -3.26 -14.49 4.10
CA GLY A 126 -3.51 -14.14 2.69
C GLY A 126 -4.96 -14.40 2.25
N SER A 127 -5.62 -15.43 2.79
CA SER A 127 -7.00 -15.78 2.41
C SER A 127 -8.07 -15.01 3.20
N THR A 128 -7.80 -14.66 4.45
CA THR A 128 -8.77 -13.95 5.31
C THR A 128 -8.67 -12.43 5.21
N TYR A 129 -7.50 -11.90 4.82
CA TYR A 129 -7.24 -10.46 4.81
C TYR A 129 -8.28 -9.65 4.04
N GLY A 130 -8.64 -10.08 2.82
CA GLY A 130 -9.62 -9.36 1.99
C GLY A 130 -10.98 -9.20 2.67
N ALA A 131 -11.53 -10.30 3.17
CA ALA A 131 -12.83 -10.30 3.84
C ALA A 131 -12.78 -9.59 5.20
N LEU A 132 -11.69 -9.71 5.95
CA LEU A 132 -11.48 -8.96 7.19
C LEU A 132 -11.46 -7.44 6.95
N LYS A 133 -10.81 -6.97 5.88
CA LYS A 133 -10.83 -5.55 5.49
C LYS A 133 -12.25 -5.09 5.15
N ALA A 134 -13.02 -5.89 4.41
CA ALA A 134 -14.42 -5.59 4.09
C ALA A 134 -15.29 -5.50 5.36
N LEU A 135 -15.12 -6.42 6.31
CA LEU A 135 -15.82 -6.38 7.60
C LEU A 135 -15.39 -5.18 8.46
N CYS A 136 -14.14 -4.71 8.34
CA CYS A 136 -13.72 -3.47 8.98
C CYS A 136 -14.38 -2.22 8.38
N GLU A 137 -14.57 -2.18 7.04
CA GLU A 137 -15.34 -1.10 6.40
C GLU A 137 -16.76 -1.02 6.98
N GLN A 138 -17.41 -2.18 7.14
CA GLN A 138 -18.75 -2.29 7.74
C GLN A 138 -18.73 -1.85 9.21
N ALA A 139 -17.78 -2.33 10.00
CA ALA A 139 -17.69 -1.98 11.43
C ALA A 139 -17.48 -0.48 11.67
N ALA A 140 -16.71 0.18 10.79
CA ALA A 140 -16.54 1.63 10.85
C ALA A 140 -17.86 2.36 10.47
N GLU A 141 -18.51 1.95 9.38
CA GLU A 141 -19.78 2.54 8.93
C GLU A 141 -20.90 2.35 9.97
N ASP A 142 -21.02 1.17 10.59
CA ASP A 142 -22.00 0.89 11.64
C ASP A 142 -21.80 1.78 12.87
N ALA A 143 -20.55 2.06 13.23
CA ALA A 143 -20.21 2.90 14.37
C ALA A 143 -20.37 4.40 14.08
N MET A 144 -20.15 4.84 12.84
CA MET A 144 -20.24 6.25 12.44
C MET A 144 -21.03 6.45 11.13
N PRO A 145 -22.33 6.11 11.10
CA PRO A 145 -23.10 6.11 9.85
C PRO A 145 -23.07 7.45 9.11
N GLY A 146 -22.77 7.40 7.82
CA GLY A 146 -22.72 8.57 6.94
C GLY A 146 -21.53 9.51 7.17
N ARG A 147 -20.55 9.11 7.99
CA ARG A 147 -19.33 9.90 8.30
C ARG A 147 -18.02 9.21 7.91
N VAL A 148 -18.09 8.01 7.32
CA VAL A 148 -16.90 7.20 7.01
C VAL A 148 -16.47 7.34 5.55
N LEU A 149 -15.16 7.46 5.35
CA LEU A 149 -14.50 7.32 4.06
C LEU A 149 -13.70 6.01 4.06
N ASN A 150 -14.08 5.07 3.21
CA ASN A 150 -13.36 3.82 3.00
C ASN A 150 -12.45 3.94 1.78
N VAL A 151 -11.13 3.96 2.00
CA VAL A 151 -10.11 4.07 0.96
C VAL A 151 -9.55 2.68 0.64
N ARG A 152 -10.06 2.03 -0.40
CA ARG A 152 -9.56 0.74 -0.89
C ARG A 152 -8.27 0.96 -1.67
N ALA A 153 -7.15 0.97 -0.95
CA ALA A 153 -5.85 1.24 -1.53
C ALA A 153 -5.34 0.06 -2.36
N GLY A 154 -4.70 0.35 -3.50
CA GLY A 154 -3.89 -0.61 -4.25
C GLY A 154 -2.55 -0.91 -3.57
N LEU A 155 -1.56 -1.37 -4.34
CA LEU A 155 -0.20 -1.44 -3.83
C LEU A 155 0.30 -0.02 -3.54
N ILE A 156 0.58 0.27 -2.27
CA ILE A 156 1.18 1.52 -1.85
C ILE A 156 2.70 1.38 -1.94
N VAL A 157 3.38 2.35 -2.55
CA VAL A 157 4.83 2.31 -2.81
C VAL A 157 5.54 3.58 -2.35
N GLY A 158 6.86 3.56 -2.36
CA GLY A 158 7.71 4.73 -2.10
C GLY A 158 8.62 4.55 -0.89
N PRO A 159 9.33 5.61 -0.47
CA PRO A 159 10.18 5.59 0.71
C PRO A 159 9.47 5.04 1.95
N HIS A 160 10.19 4.26 2.76
CA HIS A 160 9.70 3.62 3.98
C HIS A 160 8.70 2.47 3.76
N ASP A 161 8.55 1.97 2.54
CA ASP A 161 7.79 0.75 2.25
C ASP A 161 8.41 -0.46 2.99
N PRO A 162 7.69 -1.12 3.91
CA PRO A 162 8.21 -2.24 4.67
C PRO A 162 8.18 -3.56 3.88
N THR A 163 7.62 -3.59 2.67
CA THR A 163 7.46 -4.80 1.86
C THR A 163 8.55 -4.97 0.82
N ASP A 164 9.20 -3.86 0.42
CA ASP A 164 10.20 -3.78 -0.64
C ASP A 164 9.72 -4.29 -2.01
N ARG A 165 8.40 -4.46 -2.22
CA ARG A 165 7.85 -4.96 -3.49
C ARG A 165 8.13 -4.01 -4.64
N PHE A 166 7.94 -2.71 -4.44
CA PHE A 166 8.34 -1.74 -5.45
C PHE A 166 9.85 -1.50 -5.42
N THR A 167 10.45 -1.39 -4.22
CA THR A 167 11.89 -1.14 -4.01
C THR A 167 12.79 -2.13 -4.75
N TYR A 168 12.35 -3.39 -4.90
CA TYR A 168 13.06 -4.41 -5.66
C TYR A 168 13.48 -3.95 -7.06
N TRP A 169 12.56 -3.38 -7.83
CA TRP A 169 12.82 -3.03 -9.22
C TRP A 169 13.92 -1.97 -9.43
N PRO A 170 13.84 -0.78 -8.81
CA PRO A 170 14.88 0.22 -9.00
C PRO A 170 16.22 -0.23 -8.42
N VAL A 171 16.23 -0.97 -7.31
CA VAL A 171 17.46 -1.54 -6.74
C VAL A 171 18.06 -2.57 -7.69
N ARG A 172 17.28 -3.55 -8.15
CA ARG A 172 17.77 -4.61 -9.04
C ARG A 172 18.27 -4.05 -10.37
N ILE A 173 17.53 -3.10 -10.95
CA ILE A 173 17.94 -2.43 -12.19
C ILE A 173 19.23 -1.64 -11.98
N SER A 174 19.41 -0.94 -10.84
CA SER A 174 20.64 -0.18 -10.57
C SER A 174 21.93 -1.02 -10.55
N MET A 175 21.82 -2.33 -10.35
CA MET A 175 22.95 -3.27 -10.36
C MET A 175 23.45 -3.61 -11.77
N GLY A 176 22.69 -3.28 -12.82
CA GLY A 176 23.07 -3.56 -14.20
C GLY A 176 23.01 -5.04 -14.59
N GLY A 177 23.66 -5.35 -15.72
CA GLY A 177 23.73 -6.72 -16.26
C GLY A 177 22.42 -7.24 -16.84
N GLU A 178 22.27 -8.55 -16.98
CA GLU A 178 21.00 -9.13 -17.43
C GLU A 178 20.00 -9.17 -16.28
N VAL A 179 18.76 -8.71 -16.53
CA VAL A 179 17.68 -8.64 -15.54
C VAL A 179 16.47 -9.38 -16.08
N MET A 180 15.91 -10.29 -15.28
CA MET A 180 14.70 -11.02 -15.65
C MET A 180 13.49 -10.08 -15.56
N ALA A 181 12.82 -9.84 -16.70
CA ALA A 181 11.60 -9.07 -16.78
C ALA A 181 10.39 -10.02 -16.96
N PRO A 182 9.35 -9.93 -16.13
CA PRO A 182 8.30 -10.94 -16.10
C PRO A 182 7.16 -10.63 -17.06
N GLY A 183 6.61 -11.67 -17.69
CA GLY A 183 5.45 -11.58 -18.57
C GLY A 183 5.73 -10.82 -19.87
N GLY A 184 4.67 -10.25 -20.44
CA GLY A 184 4.78 -9.38 -21.61
C GLY A 184 5.18 -7.94 -21.23
N PRO A 185 5.91 -7.22 -22.10
CA PRO A 185 6.31 -5.84 -21.83
C PRO A 185 5.16 -4.87 -21.58
N ASP A 186 4.03 -5.12 -22.25
CA ASP A 186 2.84 -4.27 -22.16
C ASP A 186 1.89 -4.69 -21.04
N MET A 187 2.31 -5.65 -20.19
CA MET A 187 1.56 -6.06 -19.00
C MET A 187 1.29 -4.82 -18.13
N ARG A 188 0.01 -4.56 -17.88
CA ARG A 188 -0.41 -3.45 -17.02
C ARG A 188 0.08 -3.67 -15.60
N VAL A 189 0.51 -2.61 -14.94
CA VAL A 189 0.77 -2.55 -13.50
C VAL A 189 -0.02 -1.41 -12.87
N GLN A 190 -0.37 -1.55 -11.60
CA GLN A 190 -0.96 -0.46 -10.81
C GLN A 190 -0.37 -0.38 -9.40
N PHE A 191 -0.08 0.85 -8.98
CA PHE A 191 0.33 1.20 -7.63
C PHE A 191 0.12 2.69 -7.40
N VAL A 192 0.14 3.12 -6.14
CA VAL A 192 0.07 4.53 -5.75
C VAL A 192 1.21 4.84 -4.79
N ASP A 193 1.90 5.96 -5.01
CA ASP A 193 2.94 6.39 -4.08
C ASP A 193 2.30 6.92 -2.78
N ALA A 194 2.83 6.49 -1.64
CA ALA A 194 2.30 6.77 -0.32
C ALA A 194 2.10 8.27 -0.06
N ARG A 195 2.93 9.12 -0.66
CA ARG A 195 2.85 10.58 -0.50
C ARG A 195 1.69 11.18 -1.30
N ASP A 196 1.37 10.64 -2.47
CA ASP A 196 0.20 11.05 -3.26
C ASP A 196 -1.08 10.62 -2.56
N LEU A 197 -1.10 9.37 -2.08
CA LEU A 197 -2.23 8.84 -1.33
C LEU A 197 -2.45 9.63 -0.03
N ALA A 198 -1.38 9.96 0.71
CA ALA A 198 -1.47 10.76 1.94
C ALA A 198 -2.04 12.17 1.67
N ALA A 199 -1.53 12.88 0.66
CA ALA A 199 -2.04 14.19 0.29
C ALA A 199 -3.52 14.14 -0.10
N TRP A 200 -3.91 13.13 -0.88
CA TRP A 200 -5.30 12.94 -1.28
C TRP A 200 -6.22 12.59 -0.10
N ILE A 201 -5.79 11.72 0.82
CA ILE A 201 -6.56 11.41 2.04
C ILE A 201 -6.81 12.68 2.87
N LEU A 202 -5.81 13.54 3.02
CA LEU A 202 -5.97 14.80 3.75
C LEU A 202 -6.99 15.71 3.06
N LEU A 203 -6.90 15.88 1.74
CA LEU A 203 -7.88 16.61 0.95
C LEU A 203 -9.30 16.07 1.15
N MET A 204 -9.46 14.74 1.15
CA MET A 204 -10.77 14.11 1.35
C MET A 204 -11.31 14.35 2.75
N ALA A 205 -10.45 14.27 3.77
CA ALA A 205 -10.81 14.52 5.16
C ALA A 205 -11.18 15.99 5.42
N GLU A 206 -10.45 16.95 4.84
CA GLU A 206 -10.77 18.38 4.90
C GLU A 206 -12.15 18.69 4.32
N ASN A 207 -12.48 18.03 3.20
CA ASN A 207 -13.77 18.17 2.54
C ASN A 207 -14.86 17.24 3.11
N ARG A 208 -14.54 16.45 4.15
CA ARG A 208 -15.43 15.46 4.78
C ARG A 208 -16.13 14.56 3.76
N LYS A 209 -15.39 14.14 2.73
CA LYS A 209 -15.90 13.22 1.69
C LYS A 209 -16.11 11.86 2.29
N VAL A 210 -17.26 11.22 2.03
CA VAL A 210 -17.64 9.93 2.61
C VAL A 210 -17.91 8.88 1.52
N GLY A 211 -18.05 7.62 1.94
CA GLY A 211 -18.31 6.47 1.08
C GLY A 211 -17.04 5.73 0.67
N VAL A 212 -17.17 4.84 -0.31
CA VAL A 212 -16.09 3.94 -0.74
C VAL A 212 -15.37 4.51 -1.96
N TYR A 213 -14.03 4.45 -1.98
CA TYR A 213 -13.18 4.86 -3.09
C TYR A 213 -12.08 3.84 -3.34
N ASN A 214 -11.88 3.45 -4.60
CA ASN A 214 -10.67 2.76 -5.02
C ASN A 214 -9.55 3.77 -5.22
N ALA A 215 -8.41 3.56 -4.54
CA ALA A 215 -7.26 4.45 -4.58
C ALA A 215 -5.99 3.69 -4.97
N THR A 216 -5.74 3.63 -6.27
CA THR A 216 -4.49 3.15 -6.85
C THR A 216 -4.13 4.05 -8.04
N GLY A 217 -3.04 3.77 -8.74
CA GLY A 217 -2.59 4.58 -9.85
C GLY A 217 -1.80 3.80 -10.89
N PRO A 218 -1.27 4.52 -11.90
CA PRO A 218 -1.52 5.94 -12.17
C PRO A 218 -2.83 6.18 -12.95
N ALA A 219 -3.11 7.45 -13.30
CA ALA A 219 -4.32 7.84 -14.04
C ALA A 219 -4.45 7.20 -15.43
N ASN A 220 -3.30 6.96 -16.08
CA ASN A 220 -3.22 6.29 -17.37
C ASN A 220 -2.69 4.86 -17.17
N THR A 221 -2.90 3.98 -18.16
CA THR A 221 -2.29 2.65 -18.16
C THR A 221 -0.78 2.78 -18.05
N LEU A 222 -0.20 2.17 -17.01
CA LEU A 222 1.24 1.99 -16.85
C LEU A 222 1.60 0.54 -17.15
N THR A 223 2.65 0.33 -17.91
CA THR A 223 3.15 -0.99 -18.29
C THR A 223 4.39 -1.38 -17.49
N MET A 224 4.64 -2.69 -17.41
CA MET A 224 5.85 -3.21 -16.79
C MET A 224 7.11 -2.69 -17.49
N ARG A 225 7.08 -2.57 -18.83
CA ARG A 225 8.17 -1.95 -19.60
C ARG A 225 8.46 -0.54 -19.11
N GLU A 226 7.45 0.33 -19.02
CA GLU A 226 7.64 1.72 -18.61
C GLU A 226 8.23 1.82 -17.20
N VAL A 227 7.87 0.93 -16.28
CA VAL A 227 8.49 0.86 -14.95
C VAL A 227 9.98 0.55 -15.05
N LEU A 228 10.34 -0.51 -15.78
CA LEU A 228 11.74 -0.96 -15.88
C LEU A 228 12.60 0.04 -16.64
N GLU A 229 12.10 0.60 -17.75
CA GLU A 229 12.79 1.62 -18.54
C GLU A 229 12.94 2.94 -17.76
N THR A 230 11.95 3.32 -16.94
CA THR A 230 12.09 4.46 -16.03
C THR A 230 13.17 4.20 -14.96
N CYS A 231 13.24 2.97 -14.43
CA CYS A 231 14.31 2.60 -13.50
C CYS A 231 15.69 2.70 -14.17
N GLN A 232 15.84 2.22 -15.41
CA GLN A 232 17.10 2.35 -16.17
C GLN A 232 17.48 3.81 -16.38
N ALA A 233 16.52 4.64 -16.81
CA ALA A 233 16.75 6.06 -17.06
C ALA A 233 17.16 6.83 -15.80
N VAL A 234 16.51 6.58 -14.66
CA VAL A 234 16.84 7.25 -13.39
C VAL A 234 18.19 6.79 -12.82
N THR A 235 18.51 5.51 -12.97
CA THR A 235 19.76 4.94 -12.43
C THR A 235 20.97 5.13 -13.33
N GLY A 236 20.75 5.41 -14.63
CA GLY A 236 21.81 5.38 -15.64
C GLY A 236 22.38 3.97 -15.86
N SER A 237 21.62 2.93 -15.50
CA SER A 237 22.06 1.54 -15.52
C SER A 237 22.21 0.98 -16.94
N ASP A 238 23.14 0.04 -17.11
CA ASP A 238 23.36 -0.74 -18.34
C ASP A 238 22.52 -2.03 -18.40
N ALA A 239 21.53 -2.17 -17.50
CA ALA A 239 20.69 -3.36 -17.40
C ALA A 239 20.11 -3.75 -18.76
N ARG A 240 20.11 -5.06 -19.07
CA ARG A 240 19.49 -5.65 -20.26
C ARG A 240 18.31 -6.50 -19.83
N LEU A 241 17.12 -6.07 -20.19
CA LEU A 241 15.88 -6.76 -19.83
C LEU A 241 15.71 -8.03 -20.67
N ILE A 242 15.64 -9.17 -20.00
CA ILE A 242 15.33 -10.47 -20.59
C ILE A 242 13.90 -10.83 -20.21
N TRP A 243 12.98 -10.64 -21.17
CA TRP A 243 11.57 -10.94 -20.95
C TRP A 243 11.32 -12.45 -20.94
N VAL A 244 10.68 -12.93 -19.88
CA VAL A 244 10.33 -14.35 -19.68
C VAL A 244 8.82 -14.51 -19.59
N SER A 245 8.28 -15.57 -20.20
CA SER A 245 6.84 -15.77 -20.28
C SER A 245 6.21 -16.13 -18.93
N ASP A 246 4.92 -15.84 -18.79
CA ASP A 246 4.13 -16.27 -17.61
C ASP A 246 4.20 -17.79 -17.41
N ASP A 247 4.08 -18.56 -18.50
CA ASP A 247 4.14 -20.03 -18.45
C ASP A 247 5.48 -20.52 -17.91
N PHE A 248 6.59 -19.93 -18.34
CA PHE A 248 7.91 -20.29 -17.80
C PHE A 248 8.01 -19.98 -16.31
N LEU A 249 7.60 -18.78 -15.89
CA LEU A 249 7.65 -18.39 -14.48
C LEU A 249 6.82 -19.33 -13.60
N LEU A 250 5.63 -19.70 -14.07
CA LEU A 250 4.75 -20.65 -13.38
C LEU A 250 5.31 -22.07 -13.35
N GLU A 251 5.87 -22.57 -14.46
CA GLU A 251 6.54 -23.88 -14.54
C GLU A 251 7.74 -23.96 -13.58
N GLN A 252 8.43 -22.83 -13.37
CA GLN A 252 9.55 -22.72 -12.44
C GLN A 252 9.11 -22.45 -11.00
N SER A 253 7.80 -22.45 -10.70
CA SER A 253 7.24 -22.17 -9.38
C SER A 253 7.63 -20.81 -8.82
N VAL A 254 7.82 -19.80 -9.69
CA VAL A 254 8.04 -18.42 -9.24
C VAL A 254 6.75 -17.89 -8.63
N THR A 255 6.81 -17.43 -7.38
CA THR A 255 5.62 -16.97 -6.66
C THR A 255 5.20 -15.56 -7.12
N PRO A 256 3.98 -15.38 -7.68
CA PRO A 256 3.51 -14.07 -8.10
C PRO A 256 3.50 -13.05 -6.96
N PHE A 257 3.78 -11.80 -7.30
CA PHE A 257 3.75 -10.63 -6.41
C PHE A 257 4.74 -10.62 -5.22
N THR A 258 5.24 -11.79 -4.79
CA THR A 258 6.14 -11.95 -3.64
C THR A 258 7.58 -12.17 -4.09
N GLU A 259 7.83 -13.24 -4.86
CA GLU A 259 9.16 -13.53 -5.42
C GLU A 259 9.42 -12.66 -6.66
N MET A 260 8.37 -12.41 -7.46
CA MET A 260 8.42 -11.48 -8.58
C MET A 260 7.42 -10.33 -8.35
N PRO A 261 7.87 -9.21 -7.75
CA PRO A 261 6.98 -8.10 -7.42
C PRO A 261 6.37 -7.45 -8.66
N LEU A 262 5.17 -6.88 -8.51
CA LEU A 262 4.37 -6.30 -9.61
C LEU A 262 3.97 -7.27 -10.72
N TRP A 263 4.38 -8.54 -10.68
CA TRP A 263 3.92 -9.53 -11.64
C TRP A 263 2.79 -10.37 -11.07
N ILE A 264 1.70 -10.41 -11.82
CA ILE A 264 0.59 -11.35 -11.69
C ILE A 264 0.34 -11.89 -13.10
N PRO A 265 0.23 -13.22 -13.30
CA PRO A 265 -0.02 -13.77 -14.63
C PRO A 265 -1.22 -13.10 -15.29
N GLU A 266 -1.16 -12.86 -16.60
CA GLU A 266 -2.11 -12.00 -17.33
C GLU A 266 -3.58 -12.39 -17.09
N ARG A 267 -3.84 -13.70 -17.01
CA ARG A 267 -5.16 -14.29 -16.74
C ARG A 267 -5.75 -13.99 -15.36
N TYR A 268 -4.95 -13.47 -14.42
CA TYR A 268 -5.34 -13.10 -13.05
C TYR A 268 -5.05 -11.63 -12.74
N ASN A 269 -4.75 -10.80 -13.75
CA ASN A 269 -4.23 -9.44 -13.53
C ASN A 269 -5.30 -8.35 -13.33
N GLY A 270 -6.53 -8.73 -12.95
CA GLY A 270 -7.64 -7.80 -12.70
C GLY A 270 -7.38 -6.83 -11.54
N LEU A 271 -6.62 -7.26 -10.52
CA LEU A 271 -6.18 -6.39 -9.42
C LEU A 271 -5.20 -5.29 -9.84
N GLN A 272 -4.57 -5.40 -11.01
CA GLN A 272 -3.79 -4.31 -11.61
C GLN A 272 -4.60 -3.53 -12.65
N ALA A 273 -5.92 -3.70 -12.68
CA ALA A 273 -6.83 -3.02 -13.57
C ALA A 273 -8.06 -2.44 -12.84
N ILE A 274 -7.88 -2.03 -11.58
CA ILE A 274 -8.93 -1.43 -10.77
C ILE A 274 -9.34 -0.06 -11.34
N ASN A 275 -10.65 0.18 -11.39
CA ASN A 275 -11.20 1.46 -11.81
C ASN A 275 -11.07 2.48 -10.66
N ILE A 276 -10.43 3.61 -10.96
CA ILE A 276 -10.16 4.71 -10.02
C ILE A 276 -10.80 6.03 -10.44
N GLN A 277 -11.73 6.02 -11.41
CA GLN A 277 -12.31 7.24 -11.98
C GLN A 277 -13.00 8.11 -10.92
N LYS A 278 -13.61 7.48 -9.91
CA LYS A 278 -14.22 8.19 -8.78
C LYS A 278 -13.17 8.96 -7.97
N ALA A 279 -12.02 8.36 -7.67
CA ALA A 279 -10.94 9.02 -6.95
C ALA A 279 -10.29 10.14 -7.77
N LEU A 280 -10.11 9.93 -9.09
CA LEU A 280 -9.61 10.97 -10.01
C LEU A 280 -10.54 12.19 -10.04
N ALA A 281 -11.86 11.97 -10.11
CA ALA A 281 -12.85 13.04 -10.10
C ALA A 281 -12.84 13.86 -8.79
N ASP A 282 -12.41 13.23 -7.69
CA ASP A 282 -12.23 13.86 -6.38
C ASP A 282 -10.76 14.19 -6.07
N GLY A 283 -9.93 14.40 -7.09
CA GLY A 283 -8.63 15.05 -6.96
C GLY A 283 -7.44 14.14 -6.67
N LEU A 284 -7.57 12.81 -6.80
CA LEU A 284 -6.41 11.92 -6.74
C LEU A 284 -5.47 12.25 -7.89
N SER A 285 -4.23 12.60 -7.55
CA SER A 285 -3.18 12.98 -8.49
C SER A 285 -1.92 12.19 -8.21
N PHE A 286 -0.99 12.17 -9.17
CA PHE A 286 0.19 11.31 -9.12
C PHE A 286 1.44 12.10 -9.45
N ARG A 287 2.51 11.88 -8.68
CA ARG A 287 3.83 12.35 -9.05
C ARG A 287 4.38 11.56 -10.24
N PRO A 288 5.36 12.12 -10.99
CA PRO A 288 6.08 11.37 -12.00
C PRO A 288 6.71 10.08 -11.44
N LEU A 289 6.63 8.99 -12.19
CA LEU A 289 7.22 7.70 -11.78
C LEU A 289 8.72 7.82 -11.45
N ALA A 290 9.45 8.65 -12.22
CA ALA A 290 10.86 8.92 -11.99
C ALA A 290 11.15 9.45 -10.57
N ASP A 291 10.22 10.21 -9.99
CA ASP A 291 10.36 10.74 -8.63
C ASP A 291 10.17 9.63 -7.59
N THR A 292 9.16 8.77 -7.77
CA THR A 292 8.99 7.58 -6.93
C THR A 292 10.23 6.69 -6.97
N VAL A 293 10.79 6.43 -8.15
CA VAL A 293 12.03 5.64 -8.31
C VAL A 293 13.22 6.29 -7.60
N ARG A 294 13.51 7.55 -7.91
CA ARG A 294 14.66 8.28 -7.38
C ARG A 294 14.62 8.37 -5.86
N ASP A 295 13.47 8.74 -5.31
CA ASP A 295 13.34 8.95 -3.87
C ASP A 295 13.36 7.62 -3.11
N THR A 296 12.82 6.54 -3.71
CA THR A 296 12.92 5.19 -3.15
C THR A 296 14.38 4.73 -3.08
N LEU A 297 15.17 4.96 -4.13
CA LEU A 297 16.61 4.65 -4.12
C LEU A 297 17.38 5.49 -3.09
N ALA A 298 17.10 6.79 -3.05
CA ALA A 298 17.72 7.69 -2.08
C ALA A 298 17.43 7.25 -0.64
N TRP A 299 16.17 6.90 -0.34
CA TRP A 299 15.81 6.33 0.96
C TRP A 299 16.50 4.99 1.21
N ASN A 300 16.49 4.07 0.24
CA ASN A 300 17.08 2.74 0.41
C ASN A 300 18.57 2.81 0.74
N ALA A 301 19.30 3.80 0.21
CA ALA A 301 20.71 4.05 0.51
C ALA A 301 20.97 4.47 1.97
N THR A 302 19.95 4.95 2.70
CA THR A 302 20.07 5.36 4.11
C THR A 302 19.80 4.23 5.12
N ARG A 303 19.32 3.07 4.66
CA ARG A 303 18.93 1.95 5.51
C ARG A 303 20.15 1.23 6.09
N ARG A 304 19.99 0.71 7.31
CA ARG A 304 21.00 -0.04 8.06
C ARG A 304 20.82 -1.54 7.83
N GLU A 305 21.86 -2.32 8.13
CA GLU A 305 21.86 -3.78 7.86
C GLU A 305 20.71 -4.53 8.56
N GLU A 306 20.30 -4.06 9.73
CA GLU A 306 19.18 -4.59 10.51
C GLU A 306 17.79 -4.33 9.89
N ASP A 307 17.69 -3.47 8.87
CA ASP A 307 16.43 -3.13 8.21
C ASP A 307 16.02 -4.14 7.12
N TYR A 308 16.83 -5.17 6.87
CA TYR A 308 16.67 -6.14 5.79
C TYR A 308 16.51 -7.57 6.31
N ASP A 309 15.57 -8.31 5.71
CA ASP A 309 15.35 -9.73 6.01
C ASP A 309 16.11 -10.63 5.00
N ASN A 310 16.42 -10.11 3.81
CA ASN A 310 17.15 -10.80 2.74
C ASN A 310 18.54 -10.18 2.52
N LYS A 311 19.58 -10.90 2.96
CA LYS A 311 20.99 -10.45 2.95
C LYS A 311 21.62 -10.36 1.55
N GLY A 312 21.01 -10.93 0.51
CA GLY A 312 21.57 -10.91 -0.85
C GLY A 312 21.35 -9.59 -1.59
N LEU A 313 20.13 -9.05 -1.50
CA LEU A 313 19.75 -7.77 -2.13
C LEU A 313 19.61 -6.60 -1.15
N ARG A 314 19.75 -6.86 0.16
CA ARG A 314 19.37 -5.91 1.22
C ARG A 314 17.95 -5.40 0.97
N LEU A 315 16.99 -6.33 0.92
CA LEU A 315 15.56 -6.06 0.76
C LEU A 315 14.74 -7.06 1.59
N ARG A 316 13.42 -6.94 1.61
CA ARG A 316 12.51 -7.93 2.21
C ARG A 316 11.71 -8.71 1.17
N GLY A 317 11.43 -8.08 0.02
CA GLY A 317 10.69 -8.67 -1.10
C GLY A 317 11.55 -8.77 -2.36
N GLY A 318 11.13 -9.62 -3.29
CA GLY A 318 11.81 -9.85 -4.56
C GLY A 318 12.72 -11.08 -4.60
N MET A 319 13.11 -11.44 -5.82
CA MET A 319 13.86 -12.65 -6.14
C MET A 319 15.33 -12.51 -5.74
N MET A 320 15.91 -13.59 -5.20
CA MET A 320 17.36 -13.68 -4.96
C MET A 320 18.14 -13.60 -6.28
N LEU A 321 19.31 -12.97 -6.27
CA LEU A 321 20.17 -12.88 -7.47
C LEU A 321 20.59 -14.26 -7.99
N GLU A 322 20.89 -15.20 -7.10
CA GLU A 322 21.27 -16.57 -7.46
C GLU A 322 20.11 -17.31 -8.13
N ARG A 323 18.89 -17.07 -7.64
CA ARG A 323 17.66 -17.64 -8.21
C ARG A 323 17.38 -17.04 -9.59
N GLU A 324 17.50 -15.72 -9.73
CA GLU A 324 17.33 -15.03 -11.01
C GLU A 324 18.35 -15.55 -12.04
N ALA A 325 19.62 -15.66 -11.68
CA ALA A 325 20.68 -16.15 -12.56
C ALA A 325 20.41 -17.60 -13.02
N ALA A 326 19.99 -18.48 -12.11
CA ALA A 326 19.64 -19.86 -12.44
C ALA A 326 18.45 -19.93 -13.42
N LEU A 327 17.42 -19.10 -13.20
CA LEU A 327 16.25 -19.06 -14.07
C LEU A 327 16.57 -18.43 -15.44
N LEU A 328 17.44 -17.42 -15.51
CA LEU A 328 17.92 -16.85 -16.77
C LEU A 328 18.72 -17.87 -17.59
N ALA A 329 19.55 -18.69 -16.94
CA ALA A 329 20.27 -19.78 -17.62
C ALA A 329 19.29 -20.82 -18.17
N ALA A 330 18.33 -21.27 -17.36
CA ALA A 330 17.30 -22.23 -17.79
C ALA A 330 16.40 -21.69 -18.90
N TRP A 331 16.10 -20.38 -18.91
CA TRP A 331 15.34 -19.74 -19.98
C TRP A 331 16.11 -19.74 -21.30
N LYS A 332 17.41 -19.45 -21.26
CA LYS A 332 18.27 -19.41 -22.45
C LYS A 332 18.46 -20.78 -23.09
N GLU A 333 18.43 -21.86 -22.31
CA GLU A 333 18.49 -23.23 -22.85
C GLU A 333 17.26 -23.62 -23.68
N ARG A 334 16.17 -22.84 -23.63
CA ARG A 334 14.97 -23.08 -24.46
C ARG A 334 15.07 -22.54 -25.89
N PHE A 335 16.13 -21.82 -26.24
CA PHE A 335 16.35 -21.16 -27.54
C PHE A 335 17.76 -21.39 -28.07
#